data_AF-A0A2R5EIE4-F1
#
_entry.id   AF-A0A2R5EIE4-F1
#
_cell.length_a   1.000
_cell.length_b   1.000
_cell.length_c   1.000
_cell.angle_alpha   90.00
_cell.angle_beta   90.00
_cell.angle_gamma   90.00
#
_symmetry.space_group_name_H-M   'P 1'
#
loop_
_entity.id
_entity.type
_entity.pdbx_description
1 polymer ?
#
loop_
_entity_poly.entity_id
_entity_poly.type
_entity_poly.pdbx_seq_one_letter_code
_entity_poly.pdbx_strand_id
1 'polypeptide(L)'
;MFDLLNLLFNAGTVAGKALGITLFALADVSLPQQLGQVAPLEMSSAAYVTIRVRPKTEEERCRYSGIVAPYEQRWEERVTTFGMDSVTPPQPGKIAAYALIINRKDCEGRPPEAMFRVATHRRTLFNGDVLGEGAQCVVLELGQLPEAGRPKWVPQVLETLAQAAPNSPLAAEFLRFTEAAARAAADAGKVAMPNGAEGVLPSRAAPAGPAQ
;
A
#
# COMPACT_ATOMS: atom_id res chain seq x y z
N MET A 1 -17.30 10.30 3.07
CA MET A 1 -16.41 9.18 3.44
C MET A 1 -16.07 8.31 2.24
N PHE A 2 -17.04 7.90 1.41
CA PHE A 2 -16.79 7.16 0.16
C PHE A 2 -15.85 7.88 -0.82
N ASP A 3 -15.99 9.20 -0.99
CA ASP A 3 -15.06 9.98 -1.85
C ASP A 3 -13.62 9.96 -1.35
N LEU A 4 -13.45 9.88 -0.02
CA LEU A 4 -12.14 9.78 0.60
C LEU A 4 -11.52 8.41 0.38
N LEU A 5 -12.29 7.35 0.58
CA LEU A 5 -11.85 5.97 0.35
C LEU A 5 -11.49 5.77 -1.13
N ASN A 6 -12.27 6.35 -2.04
CA ASN A 6 -11.98 6.37 -3.47
C ASN A 6 -10.74 7.21 -3.79
N LEU A 7 -10.55 8.36 -3.14
CA LEU A 7 -9.34 9.17 -3.29
C LEU A 7 -8.11 8.39 -2.81
N LEU A 8 -8.17 7.74 -1.64
CA LEU A 8 -7.07 6.94 -1.09
C LEU A 8 -6.76 5.71 -1.96
N PHE A 9 -7.81 5.06 -2.46
CA PHE A 9 -7.69 3.90 -3.35
C PHE A 9 -7.09 4.25 -4.72
N ASN A 10 -7.37 5.45 -5.24
CA ASN A 10 -6.92 5.89 -6.58
C ASN A 10 -5.67 6.77 -6.56
N ALA A 11 -5.43 7.54 -5.50
CA ALA A 11 -4.28 8.43 -5.32
C ALA A 11 -3.05 7.70 -4.72
N GLY A 12 -3.08 6.37 -4.61
CA GLY A 12 -1.91 5.55 -4.30
C GLY A 12 -0.79 5.59 -5.35
N THR A 13 -0.78 6.61 -6.21
CA THR A 13 0.19 6.91 -7.26
C THR A 13 1.22 7.95 -6.79
N VAL A 14 1.79 7.76 -5.60
CA VAL A 14 2.96 8.57 -5.19
C VAL A 14 4.21 7.87 -5.71
N ALA A 15 4.74 8.41 -6.80
CA ALA A 15 5.96 8.02 -7.53
C ALA A 15 6.99 7.16 -6.75
N GLY A 16 6.83 5.84 -6.78
CA GLY A 16 7.83 4.86 -6.34
C GLY A 16 8.16 3.87 -7.45
N LYS A 17 9.42 3.83 -7.92
CA LYS A 17 9.89 2.91 -8.98
C LYS A 17 10.17 1.47 -8.50
N ALA A 18 9.75 1.06 -7.31
CA ALA A 18 10.12 -0.23 -6.73
C ALA A 18 8.92 -1.18 -6.65
N LEU A 19 8.87 -2.16 -7.56
CA LEU A 19 7.98 -3.31 -7.46
C LEU A 19 8.40 -4.17 -6.27
N GLY A 20 7.65 -4.08 -5.16
CA GLY A 20 7.82 -4.92 -3.98
C GLY A 20 9.07 -4.58 -3.16
N ILE A 21 8.91 -4.11 -1.91
CA ILE A 21 10.03 -4.09 -0.97
C ILE A 21 9.80 -5.12 0.12
N THR A 22 10.90 -5.71 0.59
CA THR A 22 10.89 -6.55 1.77
C THR A 22 11.11 -5.69 3.00
N LEU A 23 10.17 -5.74 3.93
CA LEU A 23 10.25 -5.11 5.23
C LEU A 23 10.33 -6.14 6.36
N PHE A 24 10.94 -5.75 7.46
CA PHE A 24 11.02 -6.52 8.70
C PHE A 24 10.36 -5.76 9.84
N ALA A 25 9.52 -6.45 10.61
CA ALA A 25 8.92 -5.89 11.81
C ALA A 25 10.00 -5.51 12.82
N LEU A 26 9.89 -4.30 13.40
CA LEU A 26 10.88 -3.78 14.35
C LEU A 26 10.63 -4.23 15.80
N ALA A 27 9.45 -4.78 16.08
CA ALA A 27 9.05 -5.28 17.38
C ALA A 27 7.91 -6.29 17.22
N ASP A 28 7.63 -7.05 18.29
CA ASP A 28 6.43 -7.87 18.37
C ASP A 28 5.17 -6.98 18.32
N VAL A 29 4.25 -7.30 17.42
CA VAL A 29 2.93 -6.66 17.32
C VAL A 29 1.86 -7.68 17.66
N SER A 30 1.11 -7.42 18.73
CA SER A 30 -0.09 -8.20 19.05
C SER A 30 -1.18 -7.95 18.00
N LEU A 31 -1.61 -9.02 17.35
CA LEU A 31 -2.57 -8.96 16.25
C LEU A 31 -4.00 -8.89 16.80
N PRO A 32 -4.85 -7.98 16.28
CA PRO A 32 -6.19 -7.80 16.83
C PRO A 32 -7.07 -9.04 16.70
N GLN A 33 -7.63 -9.52 17.80
CA GLN A 33 -8.40 -10.76 17.84
C GLN A 33 -9.89 -10.58 17.47
N GLN A 34 -10.32 -9.33 17.30
CA GLN A 34 -11.71 -8.97 16.98
C GLN A 34 -11.77 -8.11 15.72
N LEU A 35 -12.78 -8.35 14.89
CA LEU A 35 -13.09 -7.49 13.76
C LEU A 35 -13.38 -6.06 14.24
N GLY A 36 -12.93 -5.05 13.50
CA GLY A 36 -13.08 -3.64 13.87
C GLY A 36 -11.93 -3.07 14.72
N GLN A 37 -11.02 -3.91 15.23
CA GLN A 37 -9.84 -3.47 15.97
C GLN A 37 -8.64 -3.22 15.04
N VAL A 38 -7.74 -2.34 15.48
CA VAL A 38 -6.51 -1.96 14.77
C VAL A 38 -5.33 -1.97 15.74
N ALA A 39 -4.13 -2.28 15.25
CA ALA A 39 -2.89 -2.18 16.02
C ALA A 39 -1.79 -1.45 15.22
N PRO A 40 -0.86 -0.75 15.89
CA PRO A 40 0.21 -0.04 15.21
C PRO A 40 1.22 -1.03 14.62
N LEU A 41 1.86 -0.62 13.51
CA LEU A 41 2.88 -1.40 12.82
C LEU A 41 4.11 -0.53 12.55
N GLU A 42 5.28 -1.00 12.99
CA GLU A 42 6.58 -0.36 12.75
C GLU A 42 7.52 -1.37 12.07
N MET A 43 8.11 -0.97 10.94
CA MET A 43 8.97 -1.83 10.13
C MET A 43 10.21 -1.10 9.61
N SER A 44 11.21 -1.87 9.21
CA SER A 44 12.42 -1.37 8.54
C SER A 44 12.65 -2.14 7.23
N SER A 45 13.28 -1.49 6.25
CA SER A 45 13.64 -2.16 5.00
C SER A 45 14.80 -3.12 5.19
N ALA A 46 14.76 -4.24 4.45
CA ALA A 46 15.84 -5.20 4.37
C ALA A 46 17.11 -4.58 3.76
N ALA A 47 18.12 -4.25 4.57
CA ALA A 47 19.50 -4.26 4.11
C ALA A 47 19.96 -5.73 4.20
N TYR A 48 20.03 -6.45 3.07
CA TYR A 48 20.62 -7.78 3.11
C TYR A 48 22.07 -7.63 3.57
N VAL A 49 22.35 -8.07 4.80
CA VAL A 49 23.70 -8.28 5.31
C VAL A 49 24.27 -9.46 4.53
N THR A 50 24.74 -9.18 3.31
CA THR A 50 25.64 -10.06 2.60
C THR A 50 27.01 -9.39 2.60
N ILE A 51 27.75 -9.70 3.67
CA ILE A 51 29.22 -9.63 3.75
C ILE A 51 29.79 -8.21 3.80
N ARG A 52 30.75 -8.03 4.71
CA ARG A 52 31.43 -6.77 5.02
C ARG A 52 31.84 -5.99 3.75
N VAL A 53 31.88 -4.66 3.91
CA VAL A 53 32.40 -3.62 3.00
C VAL A 53 31.37 -2.98 2.04
N ARG A 54 30.38 -2.24 2.57
CA ARG A 54 29.95 -0.91 2.07
C ARG A 54 29.30 -0.09 3.20
N PRO A 55 29.50 1.24 3.27
CA PRO A 55 28.70 2.10 4.14
C PRO A 55 27.22 2.05 3.71
N LYS A 56 26.32 2.03 4.70
CA LYS A 56 24.86 1.98 4.50
C LYS A 56 24.41 3.03 3.48
N THR A 57 23.64 2.61 2.49
CA THR A 57 22.97 3.55 1.56
C THR A 57 21.86 4.32 2.30
N GLU A 58 21.49 5.49 1.80
CA GLU A 58 20.52 6.41 2.45
C GLU A 58 19.13 5.76 2.65
N GLU A 59 18.76 4.81 1.78
CA GLU A 59 17.51 4.05 1.85
C GLU A 59 17.50 3.01 3.00
N GLU A 60 18.66 2.60 3.51
CA GLU A 60 18.83 1.61 4.59
C GLU A 60 18.68 2.21 6.01
N ARG A 61 18.21 3.46 6.13
CA ARG A 61 17.91 4.13 7.42
C ARG A 61 16.44 4.52 7.58
N CYS A 62 15.58 4.21 6.62
CA CYS A 62 14.19 4.64 6.69
C CYS A 62 13.36 3.70 7.59
N ARG A 63 12.52 4.29 8.43
CA ARG A 63 11.46 3.61 9.19
C ARG A 63 10.16 3.69 8.42
N TYR A 64 9.36 2.64 8.52
CA TYR A 64 8.08 2.53 7.85
C TYR A 64 7.02 2.29 8.91
N SER A 65 5.99 3.13 8.93
CA SER A 65 4.92 3.06 9.91
C SER A 65 3.55 2.89 9.25
N GLY A 66 2.65 2.24 9.97
CA GLY A 66 1.36 1.86 9.45
C GLY A 66 0.45 1.22 10.48
N ILE A 67 -0.56 0.51 9.99
CA ILE A 67 -1.56 -0.20 10.80
C ILE A 67 -1.68 -1.65 10.34
N VAL A 68 -1.93 -2.53 11.31
CA VAL A 68 -2.47 -3.86 11.07
C VAL A 68 -3.94 -3.94 11.48
N ALA A 69 -4.76 -4.55 10.62
CA ALA A 69 -6.20 -4.75 10.87
C ALA A 69 -6.66 -6.13 10.35
N PRO A 70 -7.55 -6.83 11.06
CA PRO A 70 -8.12 -8.08 10.59
C PRO A 70 -9.13 -7.81 9.46
N TYR A 71 -9.24 -8.76 8.53
CA TYR A 71 -10.29 -8.74 7.51
C TYR A 71 -10.94 -10.11 7.33
N GLU A 72 -12.11 -10.11 6.71
CA GLU A 72 -12.87 -11.32 6.39
C GLU A 72 -12.68 -11.70 4.92
N GLN A 73 -12.66 -12.99 4.63
CA GLN A 73 -12.69 -13.43 3.25
C GLN A 73 -14.15 -13.43 2.75
N ARG A 74 -14.59 -12.34 2.12
CA ARG A 74 -15.97 -12.22 1.56
C ARG A 74 -16.09 -12.71 0.11
N TRP A 75 -15.00 -13.26 -0.45
CA TRP A 75 -14.93 -13.71 -1.84
C TRP A 75 -14.39 -15.15 -1.91
N GLU A 76 -14.62 -15.79 -3.05
CA GLU A 76 -13.94 -17.05 -3.37
C GLU A 76 -12.45 -16.79 -3.65
N GLU A 77 -11.58 -17.49 -2.94
CA GLU A 77 -10.15 -17.43 -3.14
C GLU A 77 -9.66 -18.73 -3.79
N ARG A 78 -9.01 -18.61 -4.95
CA ARG A 78 -8.31 -19.74 -5.56
C ARG A 78 -6.89 -19.78 -5.03
N VAL A 79 -6.51 -20.90 -4.41
CA VAL A 79 -5.19 -21.10 -3.84
C VAL A 79 -4.57 -22.33 -4.48
N THR A 80 -3.43 -22.14 -5.14
CA THR A 80 -2.60 -23.24 -5.64
C THR A 80 -1.61 -23.62 -4.54
N THR A 81 -1.81 -24.78 -3.91
CA THR A 81 -0.93 -25.29 -2.84
C THR A 81 -0.35 -26.63 -3.27
N PHE A 82 0.98 -26.75 -3.30
CA PHE A 82 1.68 -27.95 -3.78
C PHE A 82 1.22 -28.43 -5.18
N GLY A 83 0.90 -27.49 -6.07
CA GLY A 83 0.41 -27.79 -7.43
C GLY A 83 -1.05 -28.23 -7.51
N MET A 84 -1.77 -28.26 -6.39
CA MET A 84 -3.21 -28.50 -6.36
C MET A 84 -3.95 -27.17 -6.27
N ASP A 85 -4.85 -26.95 -7.23
CA ASP A 85 -5.78 -25.83 -7.19
C ASP A 85 -6.93 -26.15 -6.24
N SER A 86 -7.10 -25.30 -5.24
CA SER A 86 -8.22 -25.35 -4.31
C SER A 86 -9.00 -24.03 -4.37
N VAL A 87 -10.32 -24.13 -4.21
CA VAL A 87 -11.18 -22.96 -4.08
C VAL A 87 -11.67 -22.88 -2.65
N THR A 88 -11.25 -21.84 -1.94
CA THR A 88 -11.72 -21.53 -0.60
C THR A 88 -12.98 -20.67 -0.71
N PRO A 89 -14.14 -21.12 -0.20
CA PRO A 89 -15.36 -20.33 -0.22
C PRO A 89 -15.26 -19.10 0.70
N PRO A 90 -16.14 -18.09 0.54
CA PRO A 90 -16.26 -16.99 1.48
C PRO A 90 -16.52 -17.46 2.91
N GLN A 91 -15.89 -16.81 3.89
CA GLN A 91 -16.03 -17.08 5.32
C GLN A 91 -16.40 -15.80 6.09
N PRO A 92 -17.65 -15.30 5.95
CA PRO A 92 -18.11 -14.14 6.68
C PRO A 92 -18.14 -14.42 8.20
N GLY A 93 -17.90 -13.40 9.01
CA GLY A 93 -17.88 -13.49 10.47
C GLY A 93 -16.61 -14.12 11.05
N LYS A 94 -15.63 -14.49 10.21
CA LYS A 94 -14.35 -15.06 10.64
C LYS A 94 -13.18 -14.20 10.15
N ILE A 95 -12.20 -13.99 11.03
CA ILE A 95 -10.93 -13.37 10.65
C ILE A 95 -10.22 -14.33 9.70
N ALA A 96 -10.05 -13.91 8.45
CA ALA A 96 -9.36 -14.71 7.43
C ALA A 96 -7.84 -14.47 7.50
N ALA A 97 -7.43 -13.22 7.65
CA ALA A 97 -6.03 -12.82 7.82
C ALA A 97 -5.94 -11.38 8.33
N TYR A 98 -4.71 -10.88 8.44
CA TYR A 98 -4.41 -9.51 8.83
C TYR A 98 -3.85 -8.73 7.65
N ALA A 99 -4.44 -7.58 7.39
CA ALA A 99 -3.95 -6.61 6.44
C ALA A 99 -2.94 -5.69 7.11
N LEU A 100 -1.80 -5.50 6.47
CA LEU A 100 -0.79 -4.53 6.86
C LEU A 100 -0.86 -3.40 5.84
N ILE A 101 -1.10 -2.18 6.31
CA ILE A 101 -1.11 -0.99 5.47
C ILE A 101 -0.11 0.01 6.01
N ILE A 102 0.87 0.35 5.18
CA ILE A 102 1.94 1.30 5.49
C ILE A 102 1.62 2.58 4.75
N ASN A 103 1.44 3.66 5.50
CA ASN A 103 1.14 4.97 4.95
C ASN A 103 2.30 5.95 5.02
N ARG A 104 3.35 5.65 5.81
CA ARG A 104 4.40 6.62 6.13
C ARG A 104 5.78 6.01 6.11
N LYS A 105 6.74 6.79 5.59
CA LYS A 105 8.17 6.49 5.55
C LYS A 105 8.94 7.68 6.12
N ASP A 106 9.73 7.43 7.15
CA ASP A 106 10.56 8.42 7.83
C ASP A 106 12.03 8.09 7.59
N CYS A 107 12.76 8.95 6.89
CA CYS A 107 14.21 8.82 6.67
C CYS A 107 14.96 9.94 7.41
N GLU A 108 16.14 9.63 7.94
CA GLU A 108 16.99 10.61 8.62
C GLU A 108 17.30 11.81 7.71
N GLY A 109 17.05 13.03 8.20
CA GLY A 109 17.34 14.26 7.46
C GLY A 109 16.33 14.63 6.35
N ARG A 110 15.25 13.87 6.17
CA ARG A 110 14.18 14.16 5.19
C ARG A 110 12.82 14.33 5.88
N PRO A 111 11.90 15.13 5.31
CA PRO A 111 10.53 15.18 5.80
C PRO A 111 9.85 13.81 5.64
N PRO A 112 8.87 13.46 6.49
CA PRO A 112 8.09 12.24 6.35
C PRO A 112 7.47 12.13 4.96
N GLU A 113 7.74 11.01 4.29
CA GLU A 113 7.19 10.70 2.97
C GLU A 113 5.90 9.90 3.13
N ALA A 114 4.84 10.33 2.46
CA ALA A 114 3.62 9.56 2.38
C ALA A 114 3.69 8.50 1.30
N MET A 115 3.13 7.34 1.61
CA MET A 115 3.04 6.21 0.69
C MET A 115 1.78 5.40 0.93
N PHE A 116 1.52 4.42 0.09
CA PHE A 116 0.43 3.48 0.32
C PHE A 116 0.84 2.08 -0.12
N ARG A 117 1.37 1.32 0.85
CA ARG A 117 1.88 -0.03 0.63
C ARG A 117 1.11 -1.04 1.45
N VAL A 118 0.85 -2.20 0.87
CA VAL A 118 -0.02 -3.22 1.44
C VAL A 118 0.68 -4.57 1.49
N ALA A 119 0.46 -5.30 2.58
CA ALA A 119 0.85 -6.70 2.73
C ALA A 119 -0.24 -7.48 3.47
N THR A 120 -0.11 -8.79 3.48
CA THR A 120 -1.01 -9.68 4.20
C THR A 120 -0.21 -10.61 5.09
N HIS A 121 -0.64 -10.76 6.33
CA HIS A 121 -0.11 -11.74 7.27
C HIS A 121 -1.21 -12.76 7.62
N ARG A 122 -0.95 -14.05 7.35
CA ARG A 122 -1.85 -15.15 7.71
C ARG A 122 -1.37 -15.81 8.98
N ARG A 123 -2.30 -16.27 9.83
CA ARG A 123 -1.97 -17.10 10.99
C ARG A 123 -1.19 -18.32 10.54
N THR A 124 0.04 -18.46 11.03
CA THR A 124 0.74 -19.75 11.00
C THR A 124 0.45 -20.51 12.28
N LEU A 125 0.65 -21.83 12.26
CA LEU A 125 0.24 -22.75 13.34
C LEU A 125 0.89 -22.46 14.72
N PHE A 126 1.96 -21.66 14.78
CA PHE A 126 2.77 -21.51 15.99
C PHE A 126 2.56 -20.17 16.72
N ASN A 127 2.32 -19.07 16.03
CA ASN A 127 2.16 -17.71 16.61
C ASN A 127 1.07 -16.91 15.87
N GLY A 128 -0.18 -17.40 15.83
CA GLY A 128 -1.27 -16.77 15.05
C GLY A 128 -1.73 -15.38 15.53
N ASP A 129 -1.28 -14.96 16.70
CA ASP A 129 -1.76 -13.75 17.37
C ASP A 129 -0.68 -12.68 17.52
N VAL A 130 0.53 -12.94 17.00
CA VAL A 130 1.66 -12.02 17.08
C VAL A 130 2.38 -11.98 15.74
N LEU A 131 2.58 -10.78 15.21
CA LEU A 131 3.59 -10.54 14.18
C LEU A 131 4.91 -10.30 14.90
N GLY A 132 5.77 -11.32 14.93
CA GLY A 132 7.01 -11.28 15.69
C GLY A 132 8.04 -10.28 15.15
N GLU A 133 8.92 -9.81 16.03
CA GLU A 133 10.11 -9.05 15.65
C GLU A 133 10.90 -9.80 14.57
N GLY A 134 11.36 -9.08 13.55
CA GLY A 134 12.07 -9.67 12.41
C GLY A 134 11.17 -10.41 11.43
N ALA A 135 9.85 -10.46 11.62
CA ALA A 135 8.94 -11.04 10.64
C ALA A 135 9.03 -10.31 9.30
N GLN A 136 9.25 -11.09 8.24
CA GLN A 136 9.40 -10.58 6.88
C GLN A 136 8.03 -10.38 6.23
N CYS A 137 7.79 -9.20 5.66
CA CYS A 137 6.63 -8.91 4.81
C CYS A 137 7.08 -8.34 3.47
N VAL A 138 6.57 -8.92 2.38
CA VAL A 138 6.69 -8.32 1.05
C VAL A 138 5.52 -7.36 0.88
N VAL A 139 5.82 -6.07 0.77
CA VAL A 139 4.79 -5.02 0.65
C VAL A 139 4.68 -4.58 -0.80
N LEU A 140 3.44 -4.48 -1.28
CA LEU A 140 3.08 -4.10 -2.64
C LEU A 140 2.64 -2.64 -2.66
N GLU A 141 3.01 -1.90 -3.70
CA GLU A 141 2.54 -0.53 -3.91
C GLU A 141 1.20 -0.56 -4.66
N LEU A 142 0.12 -0.13 -4.00
CA LEU A 142 -1.23 -0.35 -4.53
C LEU A 142 -1.48 0.38 -5.86
N GLY A 143 -0.93 1.59 -6.04
CA GLY A 143 -1.10 2.36 -7.27
C GLY A 143 -0.35 1.79 -8.48
N GLN A 144 0.63 0.90 -8.27
CA GLN A 144 1.33 0.20 -9.35
C GLN A 144 0.61 -1.08 -9.78
N LEU A 145 -0.38 -1.54 -9.01
CA LEU A 145 -1.16 -2.74 -9.34
C LEU A 145 -2.33 -2.39 -10.26
N PRO A 146 -2.55 -3.16 -11.36
CA PRO A 146 -3.78 -3.05 -12.12
C PRO A 146 -4.96 -3.35 -11.20
N GLU A 147 -6.14 -2.78 -11.49
CA GLU A 147 -7.32 -2.92 -10.64
C GLU A 147 -7.64 -4.39 -10.29
N ALA A 148 -7.55 -5.29 -11.27
CA ALA A 148 -7.76 -6.73 -11.09
C ALA A 148 -6.70 -7.42 -10.18
N GLY A 149 -5.51 -6.83 -10.04
CA GLY A 149 -4.43 -7.32 -9.18
C GLY A 149 -4.42 -6.69 -7.79
N ARG A 150 -5.28 -5.71 -7.52
CA ARG A 150 -5.37 -5.08 -6.19
C ARG A 150 -6.00 -6.07 -5.19
N PRO A 151 -5.49 -6.16 -3.94
CA PRO A 151 -6.07 -7.07 -2.97
C PRO A 151 -7.52 -6.69 -2.64
N LYS A 152 -8.43 -7.67 -2.77
CA LYS A 152 -9.88 -7.49 -2.56
C LYS A 152 -10.25 -7.04 -1.15
N TRP A 153 -9.38 -7.27 -0.16
CA TRP A 153 -9.58 -6.85 1.22
C TRP A 153 -9.36 -5.35 1.45
N VAL A 154 -8.65 -4.64 0.55
CA VAL A 154 -8.26 -3.23 0.78
C VAL A 154 -9.47 -2.33 1.08
N PRO A 155 -10.57 -2.35 0.30
CA PRO A 155 -11.73 -1.53 0.59
C PRO A 155 -12.35 -1.83 1.96
N GLN A 156 -12.45 -3.11 2.33
CA GLN A 156 -13.00 -3.54 3.62
C GLN A 156 -12.15 -3.01 4.79
N VAL A 157 -10.83 -3.05 4.67
CA VAL A 157 -9.92 -2.59 5.73
C VAL A 157 -9.95 -1.07 5.84
N LEU A 158 -9.97 -0.35 4.72
CA LEU A 158 -10.11 1.11 4.76
C LEU A 158 -11.45 1.54 5.39
N GLU A 159 -12.54 0.82 5.10
CA GLU A 159 -13.82 1.02 5.77
C GLU A 159 -13.71 0.76 7.29
N THR A 160 -13.01 -0.30 7.68
CA THR A 160 -12.76 -0.63 9.09
C THR A 160 -12.01 0.50 9.79
N LEU A 161 -10.97 1.04 9.17
CA LEU A 161 -10.22 2.18 9.71
C LEU A 161 -11.13 3.40 9.90
N ALA A 162 -11.97 3.69 8.91
CA ALA A 162 -12.88 4.84 8.97
C ALA A 162 -13.94 4.69 10.07
N GLN A 163 -14.45 3.48 10.29
CA GLN A 163 -15.38 3.17 11.38
C GLN A 163 -14.69 3.21 12.75
N ALA A 164 -13.41 2.81 12.83
CA ALA A 164 -12.64 2.84 14.07
C ALA A 164 -12.16 4.24 14.46
N ALA A 165 -11.95 5.14 13.49
CA ALA A 165 -11.36 6.47 13.70
C ALA A 165 -12.00 7.33 14.81
N PRO A 166 -13.34 7.36 15.02
CA PRO A 166 -13.95 8.10 16.12
C PRO A 166 -13.49 7.64 17.51
N ASN A 167 -13.08 6.38 17.65
CA ASN A 167 -12.73 5.75 18.92
C ASN A 167 -11.25 5.29 18.98
N SER A 168 -10.49 5.49 17.90
CA SER A 168 -9.10 5.07 17.77
C SER A 168 -8.25 6.24 17.26
N PRO A 169 -7.47 6.90 18.14
CA PRO A 169 -6.55 7.96 17.75
C PRO A 169 -5.56 7.51 16.67
N LEU A 170 -5.17 6.23 16.69
CA LEU A 170 -4.29 5.61 15.70
C LEU A 170 -4.95 5.59 14.32
N ALA A 171 -6.18 5.09 14.20
CA ALA A 171 -6.89 5.07 12.92
C ALA A 171 -7.19 6.48 12.41
N ALA A 172 -7.52 7.42 13.31
CA ALA A 172 -7.73 8.81 12.95
C ALA A 172 -6.45 9.49 12.42
N GLU A 173 -5.30 9.26 13.07
CA GLU A 173 -4.02 9.80 12.63
C GLU A 173 -3.62 9.23 11.27
N PHE A 174 -3.73 7.92 11.10
CA PHE A 174 -3.42 7.24 9.86
C PHE A 174 -4.22 7.83 8.70
N LEU A 175 -5.55 7.92 8.85
CA LEU A 175 -6.42 8.47 7.81
C LEU A 175 -6.04 9.93 7.53
N ARG A 176 -5.93 10.77 8.56
CA ARG A 176 -5.57 12.19 8.39
C ARG A 176 -4.25 12.36 7.64
N PHE A 177 -3.22 11.58 7.95
CA PHE A 177 -1.94 11.63 7.26
C PHE A 177 -2.08 11.23 5.78
N THR A 178 -2.77 10.12 5.50
CA THR A 178 -2.96 9.65 4.12
C THR A 178 -3.85 10.60 3.31
N GLU A 179 -4.87 11.20 3.93
CA GLU A 179 -5.74 12.20 3.30
C GLU A 179 -4.97 13.46 2.89
N ALA A 180 -4.15 13.99 3.80
CA ALA A 180 -3.34 15.17 3.53
C ALA A 180 -2.39 14.93 2.35
N ALA A 181 -1.77 13.75 2.30
CA ALA A 181 -0.90 13.34 1.21
C ALA A 181 -1.65 13.20 -0.13
N ALA A 182 -2.80 12.55 -0.12
CA ALA A 182 -3.61 12.37 -1.33
C ALA A 182 -4.11 13.72 -1.89
N ARG A 183 -4.48 14.66 -1.02
CA ARG A 183 -4.84 16.04 -1.42
C ARG A 183 -3.65 16.77 -2.03
N ALA A 184 -2.48 16.73 -1.36
CA ALA A 184 -1.26 17.35 -1.87
C ALA A 184 -0.86 16.80 -3.26
N ALA A 185 -0.99 15.49 -3.47
CA ALA A 185 -0.73 14.86 -4.77
C ALA A 185 -1.74 15.31 -5.84
N ALA A 186 -3.04 15.36 -5.51
CA ALA A 186 -4.08 15.83 -6.42
C ALA A 186 -3.89 17.30 -6.82
N ASP A 187 -3.50 18.16 -5.88
CA ASP A 187 -3.24 19.57 -6.14
C ASP A 187 -1.98 19.76 -6.98
N ALA A 188 -0.91 19.00 -6.73
CA ALA A 188 0.28 18.98 -7.58
C ALA A 188 -0.03 18.53 -9.02
N GLY A 189 -0.91 17.54 -9.19
CA GLY A 189 -1.38 17.08 -10.51
C GLY A 189 -2.22 18.12 -11.27
N LYS A 190 -2.97 18.96 -10.56
CA LYS A 190 -3.71 20.09 -11.16
C LYS A 190 -2.80 21.22 -11.61
N VAL A 191 -1.71 21.48 -10.91
CA VAL A 191 -0.70 22.49 -11.27
C VAL A 191 0.12 22.06 -12.51
N ALA A 192 0.22 20.76 -12.78
CA ALA A 192 0.96 20.21 -13.91
C ALA A 192 0.23 20.25 -15.27
N MET A 193 -1.03 20.72 -15.33
CA MET A 193 -1.70 21.01 -16.61
C MET A 193 -1.57 22.50 -16.94
N PRO A 194 -0.74 22.90 -17.93
CA PRO A 194 -0.76 24.26 -18.42
C PRO A 194 -2.11 24.51 -19.13
N ASN A 195 -2.80 25.54 -18.68
CA ASN A 195 -3.84 26.21 -19.45
C ASN A 195 -3.27 26.61 -20.82
N GLY A 196 -3.97 26.20 -21.88
CA GLY A 196 -3.97 26.88 -23.17
C GLY A 196 -2.97 26.38 -24.22
N ALA A 197 -3.50 25.74 -25.26
CA ALA A 197 -3.24 26.14 -26.64
C ALA A 197 -4.27 25.47 -27.57
N GLU A 198 -5.35 26.21 -27.85
CA GLU A 198 -5.86 26.24 -29.23
C GLU A 198 -4.68 26.45 -30.18
N GLY A 199 -4.52 25.54 -31.13
CA GLY A 199 -3.39 25.52 -32.04
C GLY A 199 -3.75 24.76 -33.30
N VAL A 200 -4.48 25.46 -34.17
CA VAL A 200 -4.74 25.17 -35.58
C VAL A 200 -3.71 24.23 -36.22
N LEU A 201 -4.19 23.10 -36.74
CA LEU A 201 -3.46 22.24 -37.68
C LEU A 201 -3.04 23.04 -38.93
N PRO A 202 -1.75 23.17 -39.27
CA PRO A 202 -1.39 23.45 -40.64
C PRO A 202 -1.46 22.15 -41.44
N SER A 203 -2.49 22.08 -42.29
CA SER A 203 -2.60 21.16 -43.42
C SER A 203 -1.30 21.19 -44.23
N ARG A 204 -0.60 20.06 -44.28
CA ARG A 204 0.61 19.91 -45.08
C ARG A 204 0.23 19.27 -46.41
N ALA A 205 0.16 20.13 -47.43
CA ALA A 205 0.00 19.76 -48.82
C ALA A 205 1.10 18.80 -49.29
N ALA A 206 0.72 17.83 -50.12
CA ALA A 206 1.61 16.95 -50.86
C ALA A 206 2.46 17.73 -51.88
N PRO A 207 3.66 17.24 -52.22
CA PRO A 207 4.24 17.50 -53.52
C PRO A 207 4.25 16.24 -54.39
N ALA A 208 3.73 16.43 -55.60
CA ALA A 208 3.87 15.56 -56.75
C ALA A 208 5.36 15.32 -57.09
N GLY A 209 5.65 14.15 -57.68
CA GLY A 209 6.97 13.83 -58.21
C GLY A 209 7.39 14.75 -59.36
N PRO A 210 8.62 14.53 -59.87
CA PRO A 210 8.67 14.18 -61.29
C PRO A 210 9.62 13.02 -61.59
N ALA A 211 9.36 12.45 -62.76
CA ALA A 211 10.08 11.38 -63.43
C ALA A 211 11.50 11.77 -63.83
N GLN A 212 12.40 10.78 -63.79
CA GLN A 212 13.34 10.41 -64.84
C GLN A 212 13.81 8.97 -64.61
#